data_AF-A0A2G2W2D6-F1
#
_entry.id   AF-A0A2G2W2D6-F1
#
_cell.length_a   1.000
_cell.length_b   1.000
_cell.length_c   1.000
_cell.angle_alpha   90.00
_cell.angle_beta   90.00
_cell.angle_gamma   90.00
#
_symmetry.space_group_name_H-M   'P 1'
#
loop_
_entity.id
_entity.type
_entity.pdbx_description
1 polymer ?
#
loop_
_entity_poly.entity_id
_entity_poly.type
_entity_poly.pdbx_seq_one_letter_code
_entity_poly.pdbx_strand_id
1 'polypeptide(L)'
;MRPSGLFFIATSLCCQLKVLQTDAAASDLIFQNLVFSICTLHSFLGKNEYKDRDKFWSTLEHEEQGLLLKAFQQLDSRKGKNIYLSLVSDISDQEEESQRYLVISYLLKTMGKISLHVEDMQMKIIFNCFKSVSPKLIDPSRLLSPEGEVDCQSFAYHMLFPLYKVCEGFAGKVISDDVKQMAEEVRGSISKVIGMQSFVQIYSHIRKSIKSKRDKRKQEEKVIAVVNPMRNAKRKLRIAEKHKAHKKRKMITMKMGRWM
;
A
#
# COMPACT_ATOMS: atom_id res chain seq x y z
N MET A 1 -23.43 9.88 4.96
CA MET A 1 -22.86 8.71 4.27
C MET A 1 -22.55 7.62 5.29
N ARG A 2 -22.87 6.36 4.97
CA ARG A 2 -22.55 5.19 5.79
C ARG A 2 -21.08 4.78 5.59
N PRO A 3 -20.40 4.18 6.60
CA PRO A 3 -18.97 3.86 6.51
C PRO A 3 -18.66 2.75 5.52
N SER A 4 -19.56 1.78 5.35
CA SER A 4 -19.53 0.77 4.28
C SER A 4 -19.42 1.43 2.90
N GLY A 5 -20.28 2.42 2.64
CA GLY A 5 -20.27 3.25 1.44
C GLY A 5 -18.98 4.05 1.23
N LEU A 6 -18.48 4.72 2.28
CA LEU A 6 -17.21 5.47 2.21
C LEU A 6 -16.02 4.57 1.90
N PHE A 7 -15.98 3.39 2.52
CA PHE A 7 -14.94 2.40 2.24
C PHE A 7 -15.03 1.91 0.80
N PHE A 8 -16.22 1.53 0.33
CA PHE A 8 -16.44 1.09 -1.06
C PHE A 8 -16.08 2.16 -2.10
N ILE A 9 -16.38 3.44 -1.84
CA ILE A 9 -15.96 4.55 -2.71
C ILE A 9 -14.43 4.59 -2.77
N ALA A 10 -13.75 4.55 -1.63
CA ALA A 10 -12.30 4.58 -1.59
C ALA A 10 -11.67 3.37 -2.30
N THR A 11 -12.22 2.16 -2.14
CA THR A 11 -11.72 0.96 -2.83
C THR A 11 -11.96 1.01 -4.33
N SER A 12 -13.12 1.50 -4.76
CA SER A 12 -13.45 1.68 -6.18
C SER A 12 -12.48 2.65 -6.85
N LEU A 13 -12.20 3.80 -6.23
CA LEU A 13 -11.23 4.78 -6.72
C LEU A 13 -9.81 4.21 -6.80
N CYS A 14 -9.41 3.41 -5.81
CA CYS A 14 -8.14 2.67 -5.87
C CYS A 14 -8.07 1.71 -7.06
N CYS A 15 -9.18 1.06 -7.41
CA CYS A 15 -9.25 0.20 -8.60
C CYS A 15 -9.23 1.00 -9.90
N GLN A 16 -9.89 2.16 -9.96
CA GLN A 16 -9.83 3.04 -11.13
C GLN A 16 -8.40 3.48 -11.43
N LEU A 17 -7.61 3.83 -10.40
CA LEU A 17 -6.20 4.18 -10.54
C LEU A 17 -5.33 3.04 -11.12
N LYS A 18 -5.77 1.78 -11.05
CA LYS A 18 -5.05 0.65 -11.66
C LYS A 18 -5.28 0.52 -13.17
N VAL A 19 -6.42 1.00 -13.66
CA VAL A 19 -6.94 0.65 -15.00
C VAL A 19 -6.95 1.86 -15.93
N LEU A 20 -7.26 3.06 -15.41
CA LEU A 20 -7.53 4.22 -16.25
C LEU A 20 -6.27 5.09 -16.45
N GLN A 21 -6.03 5.50 -17.69
CA GLN A 21 -5.28 6.73 -17.97
C GLN A 21 -6.21 7.90 -17.68
N THR A 22 -5.95 8.59 -16.58
CA THR A 22 -6.82 9.65 -16.07
C THR A 22 -6.44 10.98 -16.71
N ASP A 23 -7.39 11.78 -17.17
CA ASP A 23 -7.12 13.18 -17.51
C ASP A 23 -6.89 14.03 -16.24
N ALA A 24 -6.48 15.29 -16.40
CA ALA A 24 -6.15 16.16 -15.26
C ALA A 24 -7.37 16.44 -14.35
N ALA A 25 -8.56 16.66 -14.92
CA ALA A 25 -9.76 16.98 -14.16
C ALA A 25 -10.28 15.76 -13.37
N ALA A 26 -10.30 14.58 -13.99
CA ALA A 26 -10.65 13.34 -13.33
C ALA A 26 -9.61 12.96 -12.26
N SER A 27 -8.34 13.33 -12.44
CA SER A 27 -7.29 13.11 -11.42
C SER A 27 -7.54 13.91 -10.15
N ASP A 28 -7.92 15.17 -10.29
CA ASP A 28 -8.27 16.03 -9.15
C ASP A 28 -9.51 15.52 -8.41
N LEU A 29 -10.54 15.09 -9.15
CA LEU A 29 -11.74 14.50 -8.56
C LEU A 29 -11.43 13.19 -7.81
N ILE A 30 -10.62 12.29 -8.39
CA ILE A 30 -10.20 11.06 -7.71
C ILE A 30 -9.43 11.39 -6.43
N PHE A 31 -8.49 12.34 -6.50
CA PHE A 31 -7.72 12.79 -5.34
C PHE A 31 -8.64 13.32 -4.23
N GLN A 32 -9.52 14.28 -4.54
CA GLN A 32 -10.42 14.89 -3.56
C GLN A 32 -11.35 13.85 -2.93
N ASN A 33 -11.92 12.96 -3.75
CA ASN A 33 -12.83 11.91 -3.26
C ASN A 33 -12.10 10.88 -2.40
N LEU A 34 -10.85 10.53 -2.72
CA LEU A 34 -10.03 9.65 -1.87
C LEU A 34 -9.76 10.30 -0.51
N VAL A 35 -9.29 11.55 -0.50
CA VAL A 35 -9.01 12.27 0.74
C VAL A 35 -10.27 12.40 1.59
N PHE A 36 -11.39 12.80 0.98
CA PHE A 36 -12.68 12.91 1.66
C PHE A 36 -13.13 11.58 2.25
N SER A 37 -13.11 10.51 1.46
CA SER A 37 -13.59 9.18 1.88
C SER A 37 -12.75 8.63 3.02
N ILE A 38 -11.42 8.72 2.92
CA ILE A 38 -10.48 8.23 3.94
C ILE A 38 -10.63 9.02 5.25
N CYS A 39 -10.63 10.36 5.19
CA CYS A 39 -10.71 11.18 6.39
C CYS A 39 -12.07 11.06 7.09
N THR A 40 -13.15 10.99 6.30
CA THR A 40 -14.51 10.85 6.84
C THR A 40 -14.70 9.47 7.45
N LEU A 41 -14.22 8.41 6.79
CA LEU A 41 -14.25 7.06 7.32
C LEU A 41 -13.45 6.95 8.62
N HIS A 42 -12.23 7.49 8.63
CA HIS A 42 -11.37 7.52 9.81
C HIS A 42 -12.04 8.24 11.00
N SER A 43 -12.61 9.43 10.76
CA SER A 43 -13.30 10.19 11.80
C SER A 43 -14.57 9.51 12.28
N PHE A 44 -15.34 8.90 11.37
CA PHE A 44 -16.56 8.18 11.69
C PHE A 44 -16.27 6.96 12.59
N LEU A 45 -15.29 6.14 12.20
CA LEU A 45 -14.90 4.97 12.99
C LEU A 45 -14.31 5.41 14.34
N GLY A 46 -13.56 6.50 14.39
CA GLY A 46 -13.01 7.03 15.64
C GLY A 46 -14.05 7.49 16.65
N LYS A 47 -15.21 7.99 16.19
CA LYS A 47 -16.33 8.35 17.08
C LYS A 47 -17.07 7.13 17.65
N ASN A 48 -17.03 6.01 16.92
CA ASN A 48 -17.73 4.79 17.29
C ASN A 48 -16.84 3.77 18.02
N GLU A 49 -15.52 4.02 18.10
CA GLU A 49 -14.54 3.20 18.84
C GLU A 49 -14.94 2.94 20.31
N TYR A 50 -15.75 3.82 20.91
CA TYR A 50 -16.14 3.74 22.32
C TYR A 50 -17.55 3.20 22.58
N LYS A 51 -18.36 2.91 21.55
CA LYS A 51 -19.80 2.63 21.74
C LYS A 51 -20.21 1.16 21.77
N ASP A 52 -19.55 0.29 21.02
CA ASP A 52 -19.61 -1.18 21.18
C ASP A 52 -18.63 -1.76 20.14
N ARG A 53 -17.42 -2.14 20.58
CA ARG A 53 -16.30 -2.47 19.69
C ARG A 53 -16.61 -3.67 18.79
N ASP A 54 -17.36 -4.63 19.29
CA ASP A 54 -17.59 -5.91 18.59
C ASP A 54 -18.92 -5.94 17.83
N LYS A 55 -19.82 -4.97 18.07
CA LYS A 55 -21.14 -4.96 17.45
C LYS A 55 -21.30 -4.04 16.24
N PHE A 56 -20.39 -3.09 16.00
CA PHE A 56 -20.65 -2.08 14.96
C PHE A 56 -20.84 -2.67 13.55
N TRP A 57 -19.91 -3.52 13.10
CA TRP A 57 -19.99 -4.10 11.75
C TRP A 57 -20.97 -5.27 11.67
N SER A 58 -21.15 -6.03 12.76
CA SER A 58 -22.08 -7.16 12.82
C SER A 58 -23.55 -6.71 12.88
N THR A 59 -23.83 -5.50 13.37
CA THR A 59 -25.18 -4.90 13.39
C THR A 59 -25.59 -4.18 12.11
N LEU A 60 -24.71 -4.10 11.11
CA LEU A 60 -25.05 -3.50 9.83
C LEU A 60 -26.13 -4.30 9.10
N GLU A 61 -26.99 -3.59 8.37
CA GLU A 61 -27.96 -4.19 7.45
C GLU A 61 -27.27 -5.15 6.47
N HIS A 62 -27.94 -6.24 6.09
CA HIS A 62 -27.36 -7.28 5.23
C HIS A 62 -26.82 -6.71 3.89
N GLU A 63 -27.48 -5.69 3.35
CA GLU A 63 -27.01 -4.99 2.14
C GLU A 63 -25.67 -4.26 2.36
N GLU A 64 -25.47 -3.65 3.53
CA GLU A 64 -24.23 -2.97 3.89
C GLU A 64 -23.08 -3.93 4.13
N GLN A 65 -23.35 -5.06 4.78
CA GLN A 65 -22.38 -6.14 4.94
C GLN A 65 -21.92 -6.69 3.59
N GLY A 66 -22.87 -6.87 2.65
CA GLY A 66 -22.57 -7.27 1.27
C GLY A 66 -21.68 -6.25 0.55
N LEU A 67 -21.97 -4.96 0.70
CA LEU A 67 -21.19 -3.88 0.11
C LEU A 67 -19.77 -3.79 0.73
N LEU A 68 -19.65 -3.99 2.03
CA LEU A 68 -18.37 -4.03 2.74
C LEU A 68 -17.50 -5.22 2.29
N LEU A 69 -18.07 -6.42 2.21
CA LEU A 69 -17.40 -7.60 1.69
C LEU A 69 -16.91 -7.37 0.26
N LYS A 70 -17.77 -6.79 -0.59
CA LYS A 70 -17.42 -6.44 -1.97
C LYS A 70 -16.24 -5.47 -2.02
N ALA A 71 -16.22 -4.44 -1.17
CA ALA A 71 -15.12 -3.49 -1.08
C ALA A 71 -13.78 -4.18 -0.70
N PHE A 72 -13.80 -5.07 0.31
CA PHE A 72 -12.61 -5.83 0.69
C PHE A 72 -12.11 -6.74 -0.45
N GLN A 73 -13.01 -7.44 -1.13
CA GLN A 73 -12.67 -8.31 -2.25
C GLN A 73 -12.12 -7.54 -3.46
N GLN A 74 -12.56 -6.30 -3.68
CA GLN A 74 -12.01 -5.42 -4.73
C GLN A 74 -10.54 -5.06 -4.49
N LEU A 75 -10.12 -4.93 -3.23
CA LEU A 75 -8.72 -4.64 -2.88
C LEU A 75 -7.83 -5.88 -3.06
N ASP A 76 -8.26 -7.04 -2.55
CA ASP A 76 -7.61 -8.34 -2.73
C ASP A 76 -8.65 -9.45 -2.54
N SER A 77 -8.95 -10.23 -3.59
CA SER A 77 -10.05 -11.21 -3.55
C SER A 77 -9.87 -12.27 -2.46
N ARG A 78 -8.63 -12.73 -2.22
CA ARG A 78 -8.33 -13.78 -1.23
C ARG A 78 -8.10 -13.20 0.15
N LYS A 79 -7.26 -12.16 0.28
CA LYS A 79 -6.96 -11.57 1.59
C LYS A 79 -8.09 -10.70 2.12
N GLY A 80 -8.80 -10.01 1.23
CA GLY A 80 -9.93 -9.16 1.58
C GLY A 80 -11.05 -9.96 2.25
N LYS A 81 -11.38 -11.15 1.73
CA LYS A 81 -12.36 -12.03 2.38
C LYS A 81 -11.93 -12.40 3.81
N ASN A 82 -10.67 -12.74 4.03
CA ASN A 82 -10.19 -13.10 5.36
C ASN A 82 -10.21 -11.92 6.34
N ILE A 83 -9.84 -10.72 5.87
CA ILE A 83 -9.87 -9.50 6.69
C ILE A 83 -11.30 -9.10 7.03
N TYR A 84 -12.22 -9.20 6.07
CA TYR A 84 -13.65 -9.01 6.32
C TYR A 84 -14.18 -9.99 7.37
N LEU A 85 -13.81 -11.28 7.27
CA LEU A 85 -14.24 -12.28 8.26
C LEU A 85 -13.71 -11.92 9.66
N SER A 86 -12.45 -11.49 9.76
CA SER A 86 -11.87 -11.01 11.02
C SER A 86 -12.55 -9.75 11.57
N LEU A 87 -13.13 -8.92 10.71
CA LEU A 87 -13.84 -7.69 11.10
C LEU A 87 -15.26 -7.97 11.62
N VAL A 88 -15.90 -9.02 11.11
CA VAL A 88 -17.30 -9.36 11.43
C VAL A 88 -17.41 -10.51 12.44
N SER A 89 -16.34 -11.27 12.68
CA SER A 89 -16.32 -12.33 13.69
C SER A 89 -16.09 -11.78 15.10
N ASP A 90 -16.92 -12.19 16.05
CA ASP A 90 -16.79 -11.93 17.50
C ASP A 90 -15.59 -12.65 18.19
N ILE A 91 -14.77 -13.40 17.45
CA ILE A 91 -13.83 -14.41 18.01
C ILE A 91 -12.37 -14.03 17.76
N SER A 92 -11.98 -12.76 17.90
CA SER A 92 -10.55 -12.41 17.89
C SER A 92 -10.00 -12.26 19.30
N ASP A 93 -9.39 -13.33 19.83
CA ASP A 93 -8.47 -13.30 20.98
C ASP A 93 -7.13 -12.61 20.65
N GLN A 94 -7.05 -11.85 19.55
CA GLN A 94 -5.86 -11.10 19.17
C GLN A 94 -5.99 -9.69 19.72
N GLU A 95 -5.06 -9.32 20.61
CA GLU A 95 -4.80 -7.98 21.14
C GLU A 95 -5.45 -6.86 20.32
N GLU A 96 -6.63 -6.43 20.79
CA GLU A 96 -7.18 -5.08 20.75
C GLU A 96 -6.77 -4.12 19.60
N GLU A 97 -6.65 -4.58 18.34
CA GLU A 97 -6.50 -3.66 17.21
C GLU A 97 -7.87 -3.02 16.93
N SER A 98 -7.93 -1.68 17.01
CA SER A 98 -9.17 -0.96 16.67
C SER A 98 -9.62 -1.30 15.24
N GLN A 99 -10.90 -1.63 15.05
CA GLN A 99 -11.48 -1.85 13.72
C GLN A 99 -11.22 -0.69 12.76
N ARG A 100 -11.17 0.54 13.27
CA ARG A 100 -10.74 1.75 12.52
C ARG A 100 -9.38 1.54 11.90
N TYR A 101 -8.45 1.04 12.70
CA TYR A 101 -7.08 0.82 12.30
C TYR A 101 -6.99 -0.25 11.23
N LEU A 102 -7.62 -1.41 11.43
CA LEU A 102 -7.62 -2.51 10.46
C LEU A 102 -8.14 -2.07 9.07
N VAL A 103 -9.27 -1.35 9.03
CA VAL A 103 -9.89 -0.88 7.78
C VAL A 103 -8.99 0.14 7.07
N ILE A 104 -8.52 1.16 7.80
CA ILE A 104 -7.73 2.25 7.21
C ILE A 104 -6.31 1.77 6.83
N SER A 105 -5.66 0.98 7.68
CA SER A 105 -4.34 0.40 7.40
C SER A 105 -4.36 -0.52 6.19
N TYR A 106 -5.41 -1.34 6.04
CA TYR A 106 -5.56 -2.19 4.87
C TYR A 106 -5.72 -1.39 3.57
N LEU A 107 -6.48 -0.29 3.61
CA LEU A 107 -6.63 0.63 2.48
C LEU A 107 -5.30 1.31 2.13
N LEU A 108 -4.62 1.93 3.09
CA LEU A 108 -3.33 2.60 2.89
C LEU A 108 -2.25 1.64 2.35
N LYS A 109 -2.18 0.44 2.92
CA LYS A 109 -1.28 -0.63 2.45
C LYS A 109 -1.58 -1.02 1.02
N THR A 110 -2.84 -1.03 0.61
CA THR A 110 -3.24 -1.36 -0.76
C THR A 110 -2.92 -0.20 -1.71
N MET A 111 -3.20 1.04 -1.33
CA MET A 111 -2.78 2.23 -2.07
C MET A 111 -1.26 2.24 -2.30
N GLY A 112 -0.47 1.93 -1.26
CA GLY A 112 0.98 1.84 -1.37
C GLY A 112 1.48 0.71 -2.27
N LYS A 113 0.72 -0.39 -2.42
CA LYS A 113 1.04 -1.41 -3.44
C LYS A 113 0.71 -0.90 -4.83
N ILE A 114 -0.46 -0.26 -5.01
CA ILE A 114 -0.92 0.26 -6.29
C ILE A 114 0.07 1.27 -6.83
N SER A 115 0.54 2.21 -6.02
CA SER A 115 1.51 3.24 -6.43
C SER A 115 2.77 2.64 -7.06
N LEU A 116 3.25 1.51 -6.55
CA LEU A 116 4.43 0.83 -7.11
C LEU A 116 4.16 0.15 -8.46
N HIS A 117 2.90 -0.06 -8.86
CA HIS A 117 2.50 -0.76 -10.08
C HIS A 117 1.90 0.13 -11.17
N VAL A 118 1.45 1.35 -10.86
CA VAL A 118 0.79 2.28 -11.81
C VAL A 118 1.77 3.27 -12.46
N GLU A 119 1.34 4.05 -13.43
CA GLU A 119 2.17 5.09 -14.06
C GLU A 119 2.37 6.31 -13.15
N ASP A 120 3.27 7.20 -13.57
CA ASP A 120 3.74 8.33 -12.76
C ASP A 120 2.60 9.25 -12.31
N MET A 121 1.61 9.51 -13.19
CA MET A 121 0.47 10.37 -12.87
C MET A 121 -0.37 9.81 -11.71
N GLN A 122 -0.77 8.55 -11.78
CA GLN A 122 -1.54 7.89 -10.73
C GLN A 122 -0.73 7.73 -9.44
N MET A 123 0.60 7.56 -9.56
CA MET A 123 1.49 7.54 -8.41
C MET A 123 1.46 8.86 -7.64
N LYS A 124 1.51 10.00 -8.36
CA LYS A 124 1.40 11.34 -7.76
C LYS A 124 0.08 11.54 -7.02
N ILE A 125 -1.03 11.10 -7.59
CA ILE A 125 -2.35 11.16 -6.93
C ILE A 125 -2.31 10.45 -5.57
N ILE A 126 -1.74 9.24 -5.51
CA ILE A 126 -1.64 8.46 -4.27
C ILE A 126 -0.73 9.16 -3.25
N PHE A 127 0.41 9.69 -3.68
CA PHE A 127 1.34 10.37 -2.77
C PHE A 127 0.79 11.70 -2.25
N ASN A 128 0.11 12.48 -3.09
CA ASN A 128 -0.62 13.66 -2.64
C ASN A 128 -1.73 13.28 -1.67
N CYS A 129 -2.44 12.17 -1.90
CA CYS A 129 -3.42 11.67 -0.95
C CYS A 129 -2.75 11.39 0.42
N PHE A 130 -1.61 10.69 0.46
CA PHE A 130 -0.86 10.47 1.71
C PHE A 130 -0.49 11.78 2.40
N LYS A 131 0.00 12.78 1.65
CA LYS A 131 0.29 14.12 2.18
C LYS A 131 -0.93 14.72 2.88
N SER A 132 -2.09 14.71 2.23
CA SER A 132 -3.32 15.34 2.72
C SER A 132 -3.99 14.59 3.87
N VAL A 133 -3.93 13.26 3.89
CA VAL A 133 -4.58 12.46 4.94
C VAL A 133 -3.68 12.32 6.18
N SER A 134 -2.35 12.36 6.03
CA SER A 134 -1.42 12.12 7.13
C SER A 134 -1.64 12.97 8.39
N PRO A 135 -1.94 14.30 8.33
CA PRO A 135 -2.14 15.11 9.53
C PRO A 135 -3.44 14.78 10.26
N LYS A 136 -4.41 14.19 9.57
CA LYS A 136 -5.72 13.80 10.13
C LYS A 136 -5.73 12.38 10.67
N LEU A 137 -4.91 11.52 10.10
CA LEU A 137 -4.86 10.09 10.42
C LEU A 137 -3.84 9.77 11.50
N ILE A 138 -2.66 10.38 11.43
CA ILE A 138 -1.57 10.04 12.32
C ILE A 138 -1.72 10.81 13.62
N ASP A 139 -1.90 10.06 14.70
CA ASP A 139 -1.75 10.57 16.06
C ASP A 139 -0.34 10.25 16.55
N PRO A 140 0.55 11.25 16.74
CA PRO A 140 1.91 11.03 17.19
C PRO A 140 2.01 10.26 18.51
N SER A 141 0.97 10.34 19.36
CA SER A 141 0.91 9.65 20.65
C SER A 141 0.71 8.13 20.54
N ARG A 142 0.28 7.63 19.36
CA ARG A 142 -0.04 6.21 19.10
C ARG A 142 0.94 5.53 18.14
N LEU A 143 2.11 6.11 17.90
CA LEU A 143 3.06 5.62 16.89
C LEU A 143 4.02 4.52 17.37
N LEU A 144 4.20 4.41 18.68
CA LEU A 144 5.10 3.46 19.30
C LEU A 144 4.33 2.62 20.31
N SER A 145 4.60 1.32 20.35
CA SER A 145 4.10 0.47 21.44
C SER A 145 4.64 0.99 22.78
N PRO A 146 4.00 0.63 23.91
CA PRO A 146 4.55 0.93 25.24
C PRO A 146 6.00 0.49 25.42
N GLU A 147 6.45 -0.57 24.72
CA GLU A 147 7.83 -1.04 24.72
C GLU A 147 8.79 -0.25 23.79
N GLY A 148 8.32 0.79 23.10
CA GLY A 148 9.11 1.58 22.15
C GLY A 148 9.36 0.87 20.81
N GLU A 149 8.64 -0.21 20.53
CA GLU A 149 8.72 -0.92 19.26
C GLU A 149 7.93 -0.20 18.14
N VAL A 150 8.43 -0.34 16.91
CA VAL A 150 7.79 0.25 15.73
C VAL A 150 6.59 -0.59 15.34
N ASP A 151 5.40 0.00 15.47
CA ASP A 151 4.18 -0.63 14.97
C ASP A 151 4.18 -0.66 13.43
N CYS A 152 4.35 -1.86 12.88
CA CYS A 152 4.35 -2.14 11.44
C CYS A 152 2.98 -2.00 10.79
N GLN A 153 1.93 -1.93 11.59
CA GLN A 153 0.57 -1.70 11.14
C GLN A 153 0.25 -0.21 11.10
N SER A 154 1.16 0.65 11.58
CA SER A 154 0.89 2.08 11.72
C SER A 154 0.57 2.70 10.37
N PHE A 155 -0.38 3.63 10.37
CA PHE A 155 -0.71 4.40 9.18
C PHE A 155 0.55 5.04 8.57
N ALA A 156 1.44 5.53 9.42
CA ALA A 156 2.74 6.08 9.04
C ALA A 156 3.61 5.03 8.32
N TYR A 157 3.75 3.81 8.85
CA TYR A 157 4.50 2.75 8.19
C TYR A 157 3.94 2.43 6.79
N HIS A 158 2.61 2.31 6.66
CA HIS A 158 1.97 2.00 5.38
C HIS A 158 2.13 3.10 4.33
N MET A 159 2.14 4.37 4.72
CA MET A 159 2.38 5.50 3.81
C MET A 159 3.87 5.67 3.47
N LEU A 160 4.77 5.52 4.46
CA LEU A 160 6.21 5.69 4.27
C LEU A 160 6.86 4.55 3.49
N PHE A 161 6.34 3.33 3.57
CA PHE A 161 6.90 2.17 2.87
C PHE A 161 7.00 2.33 1.33
N PRO A 162 5.94 2.73 0.60
CA PRO A 162 6.05 2.98 -0.84
C PRO A 162 6.92 4.21 -1.15
N LEU A 163 6.88 5.25 -0.34
CA LEU A 163 7.72 6.46 -0.51
C LEU A 163 9.20 6.09 -0.40
N TYR A 164 9.60 5.33 0.63
CA TYR A 164 10.95 4.80 0.80
C TYR A 164 11.42 4.08 -0.47
N LYS A 165 10.57 3.23 -1.06
CA LYS A 165 10.95 2.49 -2.27
C LYS A 165 11.17 3.40 -3.47
N VAL A 166 10.41 4.48 -3.61
CA VAL A 166 10.57 5.43 -4.72
C VAL A 166 11.82 6.28 -4.51
N CYS A 167 11.96 6.91 -3.34
CA CYS A 167 13.10 7.73 -2.96
C CYS A 167 14.43 6.99 -3.11
N GLU A 168 14.49 5.75 -2.63
CA GLU A 168 15.74 4.95 -2.56
C GLU A 168 15.96 4.08 -3.81
N GLY A 169 15.12 4.21 -4.85
CA GLY A 169 15.27 3.45 -6.10
C GLY A 169 14.94 1.95 -6.02
N PHE A 170 14.16 1.53 -5.02
CA PHE A 170 13.67 0.15 -4.86
C PHE A 170 12.26 -0.09 -5.41
N ALA A 171 11.73 0.81 -6.24
CA ALA A 171 10.41 0.69 -6.86
C ALA A 171 10.31 -0.45 -7.89
N GLY A 172 11.43 -0.94 -8.41
CA GLY A 172 11.47 -2.04 -9.38
C GLY A 172 11.09 -1.66 -10.81
N LYS A 173 10.95 -0.36 -11.08
CA LYS A 173 10.74 0.26 -12.39
C LYS A 173 11.47 1.61 -12.45
N VAL A 174 11.63 2.15 -13.64
CA VAL A 174 12.13 3.52 -13.84
C VAL A 174 11.03 4.49 -13.39
N ILE A 175 11.40 5.46 -12.57
CA ILE A 175 10.52 6.52 -12.05
C ILE A 175 11.10 7.85 -12.50
N SER A 176 10.28 8.76 -13.02
CA SER A 176 10.74 10.11 -13.37
C SER A 176 11.23 10.87 -12.14
N ASP A 177 12.15 11.82 -12.36
CA ASP A 177 12.73 12.58 -11.27
C ASP A 177 11.70 13.50 -10.59
N ASP A 178 10.70 13.96 -11.34
CA ASP A 178 9.55 14.71 -10.83
C ASP A 178 8.73 13.89 -9.80
N VAL A 179 8.43 12.62 -10.09
CA VAL A 179 7.76 11.74 -9.12
C VAL A 179 8.63 11.45 -7.89
N LYS A 180 9.95 11.31 -8.07
CA LYS A 180 10.86 11.14 -6.93
C LYS A 180 10.89 12.38 -6.05
N GLN A 181 10.98 13.57 -6.65
CA GLN A 181 10.94 14.83 -5.92
C GLN A 181 9.63 14.95 -5.13
N MET A 182 8.50 14.65 -5.75
CA MET A 182 7.21 14.64 -5.04
C MET A 182 7.21 13.63 -3.89
N ALA A 183 7.74 12.41 -4.08
CA ALA A 183 7.82 11.42 -3.00
C ALA A 183 8.68 11.93 -1.83
N GLU A 184 9.77 12.63 -2.12
CA GLU A 184 10.63 13.28 -1.12
C GLU A 184 9.91 14.37 -0.33
N GLU A 185 9.17 15.24 -1.02
CA GLU A 185 8.36 16.28 -0.39
C GLU A 185 7.28 15.70 0.52
N VAL A 186 6.57 14.66 0.06
CA VAL A 186 5.54 13.96 0.84
C VAL A 186 6.17 13.27 2.05
N ARG A 187 7.32 12.60 1.87
CA ARG A 187 8.09 11.99 2.98
C ARG A 187 8.45 13.03 4.03
N GLY A 188 8.96 14.19 3.60
CA GLY A 188 9.29 15.31 4.49
C GLY A 188 8.06 15.86 5.23
N SER A 189 6.92 15.98 4.54
CA SER A 189 5.64 16.38 5.15
C SER A 189 5.20 15.41 6.24
N ILE A 190 5.24 14.10 5.97
CA ILE A 190 4.88 13.07 6.95
C ILE A 190 5.88 13.10 8.14
N SER A 191 7.17 13.27 7.86
CA SER A 191 8.19 13.40 8.91
C SER A 191 7.92 14.58 9.86
N LYS A 192 7.41 15.70 9.34
CA LYS A 192 7.00 16.86 10.17
C LYS A 192 5.79 16.53 11.05
N VAL A 193 4.83 15.76 10.53
CA VAL A 193 3.62 15.34 11.28
C VAL A 193 3.98 14.40 12.43
N ILE A 194 4.85 13.41 12.19
CA ILE A 194 5.14 12.36 13.17
C ILE A 194 6.32 12.66 14.10
N GLY A 195 7.09 13.71 13.80
CA GLY A 195 8.31 14.05 14.51
C GLY A 195 9.53 13.23 14.05
N MET A 196 10.72 13.82 14.22
CA MET A 196 11.98 13.25 13.72
C MET A 196 12.31 11.88 14.33
N GLN A 197 12.10 11.71 15.64
CA GLN A 197 12.46 10.47 16.35
C GLN A 197 11.65 9.28 15.82
N SER A 198 10.32 9.39 15.82
CA SER A 198 9.42 8.36 15.30
C SER A 198 9.66 8.10 13.81
N PHE A 199 9.93 9.15 13.02
CA PHE A 199 10.29 9.00 11.61
C PHE A 199 11.54 8.14 11.43
N VAL A 200 12.64 8.45 12.13
CA VAL A 200 13.90 7.71 12.02
C VAL A 200 13.70 6.24 12.38
N GLN A 201 12.92 5.94 13.42
CA GLN A 201 12.62 4.58 13.84
C GLN A 201 11.84 3.81 12.76
N ILE A 202 10.73 4.38 12.26
CA ILE A 202 9.91 3.76 11.22
C ILE A 202 10.71 3.57 9.92
N TYR A 203 11.46 4.58 9.48
CA TYR A 203 12.24 4.54 8.25
C TYR A 203 13.38 3.50 8.34
N SER A 204 14.03 3.42 9.50
CA SER A 204 15.04 2.38 9.79
C SER A 204 14.42 0.98 9.79
N HIS A 205 13.22 0.83 10.35
CA HIS A 205 12.50 -0.44 10.34
C HIS A 205 12.13 -0.86 8.90
N ILE A 206 11.63 0.06 8.08
CA ILE A 206 11.38 -0.18 6.64
C ILE A 206 12.65 -0.66 5.94
N ARG A 207 13.76 0.05 6.13
CA ARG A 207 15.07 -0.32 5.56
C ARG A 207 15.50 -1.74 5.97
N LYS A 208 15.43 -2.06 7.27
CA LYS A 208 15.75 -3.41 7.81
C LYS A 208 14.85 -4.48 7.19
N SER A 209 13.54 -4.22 7.10
CA SER A 209 12.56 -5.16 6.54
C SER A 209 12.83 -5.48 5.06
N ILE A 210 13.23 -4.47 4.26
CA ILE A 210 13.56 -4.64 2.84
C ILE A 210 14.87 -5.41 2.69
N LYS A 211 15.89 -5.09 3.51
CA LYS A 211 17.16 -5.80 3.53
C LYS A 211 16.96 -7.27 3.89
N SER A 212 16.24 -7.56 4.98
CA SER A 212 15.92 -8.92 5.41
C SER A 212 15.20 -9.73 4.32
N LYS A 213 14.18 -9.15 3.66
CA LYS A 213 13.50 -9.80 2.52
C LYS A 213 14.41 -10.04 1.31
N ARG A 214 15.44 -9.22 1.10
CA ARG A 214 16.42 -9.41 0.02
C ARG A 214 17.42 -10.50 0.38
N ASP A 215 17.94 -10.49 1.59
CA ASP A 215 18.93 -11.45 2.06
C ASP A 215 18.31 -12.84 2.20
N LYS A 216 17.06 -12.94 2.66
CA LYS A 216 16.27 -14.19 2.65
C LYS A 216 16.16 -14.78 1.25
N ARG A 217 15.79 -13.98 0.24
CA ARG A 217 15.72 -14.44 -1.16
C ARG A 217 17.07 -14.92 -1.69
N LYS A 218 18.16 -14.22 -1.38
CA LYS A 218 19.53 -14.65 -1.74
C LYS A 218 19.92 -15.96 -1.05
N GLN A 219 19.56 -16.13 0.21
CA GLN A 219 19.85 -17.34 0.96
C GLN A 219 19.05 -18.53 0.43
N GLU A 220 17.74 -18.35 0.19
CA GLU A 220 16.88 -19.37 -0.44
C GLU A 220 17.43 -19.81 -1.81
N GLU A 221 17.96 -18.87 -2.60
CA GLU A 221 18.63 -19.19 -3.87
C GLU A 221 19.88 -20.05 -3.71
N LYS A 222 20.72 -19.74 -2.72
CA LYS A 222 21.92 -20.52 -2.40
C LYS A 222 21.53 -21.92 -1.91
N VAL A 223 20.52 -22.03 -1.05
CA VAL A 223 20.02 -23.32 -0.55
C VAL A 223 19.49 -24.17 -1.70
N ILE A 224 18.69 -23.62 -2.62
CA ILE A 224 18.19 -24.36 -3.78
C ILE A 224 19.35 -24.84 -4.68
N ALA A 225 20.42 -24.06 -4.81
CA ALA A 225 21.58 -24.48 -5.59
C ALA A 225 22.25 -25.75 -5.04
N VAL A 226 22.23 -25.94 -3.72
CA VAL A 226 22.79 -27.11 -3.03
C VAL A 226 21.78 -28.26 -2.97
N VAL A 227 20.55 -27.99 -2.53
CA VAL A 227 19.52 -29.02 -2.30
C VAL A 227 18.93 -29.56 -3.61
N ASN A 228 18.81 -28.72 -4.65
CA ASN A 228 18.25 -29.12 -5.94
C ASN A 228 18.96 -28.41 -7.11
N PRO A 229 20.17 -28.86 -7.49
CA PRO A 229 20.97 -28.23 -8.52
C PRO A 229 20.27 -28.22 -9.89
N MET A 230 19.48 -29.26 -10.21
CA MET A 230 18.75 -29.33 -11.48
C MET A 230 17.64 -28.26 -11.57
N ARG A 231 16.92 -27.99 -10.48
CA ARG A 231 15.92 -26.90 -10.42
C ARG A 231 16.59 -25.53 -10.53
N ASN A 232 17.75 -25.34 -9.89
CA ASN A 232 18.53 -24.10 -10.02
C ASN A 232 19.01 -23.88 -11.46
N ALA A 233 19.56 -24.92 -12.10
CA ALA A 233 20.00 -24.88 -13.50
C ALA A 233 18.84 -24.52 -14.45
N LYS A 234 17.67 -25.18 -14.31
CA LYS A 234 16.46 -24.86 -15.08
C LYS A 234 16.00 -23.41 -14.88
N ARG A 235 16.14 -22.85 -13.67
CA ARG A 235 15.83 -21.44 -13.41
C ARG A 235 16.81 -20.52 -14.14
N LYS A 236 18.11 -20.78 -14.06
CA LYS A 236 19.15 -19.99 -14.75
C LYS A 236 18.95 -19.98 -16.27
N LEU A 237 18.61 -21.14 -16.86
CA LEU A 237 18.27 -21.24 -18.29
C LEU A 237 17.09 -20.35 -18.66
N ARG A 238 15.97 -20.40 -17.92
CA ARG A 238 14.80 -19.53 -18.15
C ARG A 238 15.13 -18.05 -18.06
N ILE A 239 15.99 -17.65 -17.13
CA ILE A 239 16.43 -16.25 -16.99
C ILE A 239 17.27 -15.84 -18.21
N ALA A 240 18.20 -16.69 -18.65
CA ALA A 240 19.03 -16.45 -19.82
C ALA A 240 18.18 -16.32 -21.10
N GLU A 241 17.19 -17.18 -21.30
CA GLU A 241 16.23 -17.11 -22.41
C GLU A 241 15.46 -15.78 -22.40
N LYS A 242 14.95 -15.36 -21.23
CA LYS A 242 14.26 -14.07 -21.07
C LYS A 242 15.18 -12.90 -21.46
N HIS A 243 16.44 -12.91 -21.05
CA HIS A 243 17.41 -11.89 -21.42
C HIS A 243 17.71 -11.89 -22.93
N LYS A 244 17.88 -13.07 -23.54
CA LYS A 244 18.07 -13.21 -24.99
C LYS A 244 16.90 -12.63 -25.77
N ALA A 245 15.67 -12.96 -25.37
CA ALA A 245 14.45 -12.44 -25.98
C ALA A 245 14.32 -10.92 -25.81
N HIS A 246 14.65 -10.38 -24.63
CA HIS A 246 14.68 -8.93 -24.40
C HIS A 246 15.72 -8.22 -25.28
N LYS A 247 16.94 -8.76 -25.38
CA LYS A 247 18.00 -8.21 -26.25
C LYS A 247 17.57 -8.22 -27.73
N LYS A 248 16.93 -9.29 -28.21
CA LYS A 248 16.40 -9.38 -29.57
C LYS A 248 15.35 -8.30 -29.84
N ARG A 249 14.39 -8.11 -28.92
CA ARG A 249 13.39 -7.03 -29.01
C ARG A 249 14.04 -5.65 -29.07
N LYS A 250 15.00 -5.37 -28.17
CA LYS A 250 15.72 -4.08 -28.16
C LYS A 250 16.44 -3.80 -29.49
N MET A 251 17.13 -4.80 -30.05
CA MET A 251 17.79 -4.65 -31.35
C MET A 251 16.80 -4.38 -32.49
N ILE A 252 15.65 -5.05 -32.51
CA ILE A 252 14.60 -4.81 -33.52
C ILE A 252 14.06 -3.39 -33.40
N THR A 253 13.71 -2.93 -32.19
CA THR A 253 13.24 -1.56 -31.95
C THR A 253 14.28 -0.52 -32.38
N MET A 254 15.56 -0.72 -32.04
CA MET A 254 16.64 0.20 -32.45
C MET A 254 16.90 0.19 -33.95
N LYS A 255 16.70 -0.94 -34.64
CA LYS A 255 16.78 -0.99 -36.09
C LYS A 255 15.60 -0.24 -36.72
N MET A 256 14.36 -0.53 -36.34
CA MET A 256 13.17 0.09 -36.93
C MET A 256 13.15 1.63 -36.77
N GLY A 257 13.54 2.16 -35.62
CA GLY A 257 13.66 3.61 -35.40
C GLY A 257 14.82 4.29 -36.14
N ARG A 258 15.62 3.52 -36.90
CA ARG A 258 16.70 4.02 -37.77
C ARG A 258 16.30 4.02 -39.25
N TRP A 259 15.15 3.42 -39.58
CA TRP A 259 14.57 3.34 -40.93
C TRP A 259 13.27 4.15 -41.07
N MET A 260 12.79 4.78 -39.99
CA MET A 260 11.82 5.87 -40.01
C MET A 260 12.56 7.18 -39.77
#